data_AF-A0A662TAQ0-F1
#
_entry.id   AF-A0A662TAQ0-F1
#
_cell.length_a   1.000
_cell.length_b   1.000
_cell.length_c   1.000
_cell.angle_alpha   90.00
_cell.angle_beta   90.00
_cell.angle_gamma   90.00
#
_symmetry.space_group_name_H-M   'P 1'
#
loop_
_entity.id
_entity.type
_entity.pdbx_description
1 polymer ?
#
loop_
_entity_poly.entity_id
_entity_poly.type
_entity_poly.pdbx_seq_one_letter_code
_entity_poly.pdbx_strand_id
1 'polypeptide(L)'
;MPIPIIFTWGIYISIAYLAASYYTSRFRWVVAASLLVILDMAIDPIMVSLGVWRWNTHTFLEWFGIPYTNFIGWFIVTAISILIYDYWNRSVEPRYNNVLSVTPYLLLYPTLVILAPREVYLAILYSLIIALIFLTLTSVIKLYRRG
;
A
#
# COMPACT_ATOMS: atom_id res chain seq x y z
N MET A 1 -9.53 -17.24 7.59
CA MET A 1 -8.92 -16.63 6.40
C MET A 1 -8.12 -17.70 5.67
N PRO A 2 -8.36 -17.95 4.37
CA PRO A 2 -7.55 -18.87 3.58
C PRO A 2 -6.06 -18.50 3.63
N ILE A 3 -5.18 -19.50 3.77
CA ILE A 3 -3.71 -19.33 3.80
C ILE A 3 -3.19 -18.45 2.65
N PRO A 4 -3.68 -18.56 1.40
CA PRO A 4 -3.25 -17.69 0.30
C PRO A 4 -3.41 -16.20 0.58
N ILE A 5 -4.43 -15.77 1.34
CA ILE A 5 -4.68 -14.36 1.64
C ILE A 5 -3.55 -13.78 2.50
N ILE A 6 -3.06 -14.55 3.47
CA ILE A 6 -1.97 -14.11 4.37
C ILE A 6 -0.69 -13.87 3.57
N PHE A 7 -0.35 -14.80 2.67
CA PHE A 7 0.82 -14.64 1.79
C PHE A 7 0.68 -13.44 0.86
N THR A 8 -0.51 -13.21 0.30
CA THR A 8 -0.79 -12.06 -0.56
C THR A 8 -0.52 -10.73 0.16
N TRP A 9 -0.96 -10.58 1.42
CA TRP A 9 -0.65 -9.38 2.21
C TRP A 9 0.84 -9.22 2.50
N GLY A 10 1.56 -10.32 2.78
CA GLY A 10 3.02 -10.30 2.89
C GLY A 10 3.71 -9.81 1.62
N ILE A 11 3.23 -10.22 0.44
CA ILE A 11 3.71 -9.74 -0.86
C ILE A 11 3.44 -8.24 -1.02
N TYR A 12 2.24 -7.76 -0.71
CA TYR A 12 1.91 -6.34 -0.83
C TYR A 12 2.74 -5.46 0.12
N ILE A 13 2.95 -5.90 1.36
CA ILE A 13 3.87 -5.24 2.30
C ILE A 13 5.27 -5.17 1.71
N SER A 14 5.76 -6.28 1.13
CA SER A 14 7.09 -6.35 0.53
C SER A 14 7.23 -5.42 -0.69
N ILE A 15 6.21 -5.32 -1.54
CA ILE A 15 6.17 -4.41 -2.70
C ILE A 15 6.15 -2.95 -2.23
N ALA A 16 5.32 -2.62 -1.24
CA ALA A 16 5.26 -1.28 -0.67
C ALA A 16 6.59 -0.89 0.00
N TYR A 17 7.23 -1.82 0.71
CA TYR A 17 8.56 -1.66 1.29
C TYR A 17 9.64 -1.42 0.22
N LEU A 18 9.61 -2.17 -0.88
CA LEU A 18 10.55 -2.01 -1.99
C LEU A 18 10.41 -0.62 -2.62
N ALA A 19 9.18 -0.18 -2.90
CA ALA A 19 8.92 1.16 -3.41
C ALA A 19 9.36 2.25 -2.43
N ALA A 20 9.05 2.11 -1.14
CA ALA A 20 9.46 3.06 -0.11
C ALA A 20 10.97 3.16 0.07
N SER A 21 11.70 2.05 -0.10
CA SER A 21 13.16 1.99 0.00
C SER A 21 13.88 2.85 -1.05
N TYR A 22 13.22 3.15 -2.18
CA TYR A 22 13.73 4.13 -3.14
C TYR A 22 13.76 5.55 -2.55
N TYR A 23 12.81 5.90 -1.69
CA TYR A 23 12.66 7.27 -1.20
C TYR A 23 13.44 7.56 0.07
N THR A 24 13.47 6.64 1.02
CA THR A 24 14.07 6.86 2.33
C THR A 24 14.43 5.54 3.02
N SER A 25 15.51 5.54 3.80
CA SER A 25 15.81 4.49 4.78
C SER A 25 15.22 4.83 6.16
N ARG A 26 15.38 6.08 6.62
CA ARG A 26 14.97 6.52 7.97
C ARG A 26 13.46 6.48 8.23
N PHE A 27 12.64 6.92 7.27
CA PHE A 27 11.19 6.99 7.43
C PHE A 27 10.47 5.98 6.53
N ARG A 28 11.14 4.88 6.20
CA ARG A 28 10.66 3.87 5.26
C ARG A 28 9.33 3.27 5.70
N TRP A 29 9.21 2.96 6.99
CA TRP A 29 7.99 2.42 7.58
C TRP A 29 6.76 3.30 7.33
N VAL A 30 6.91 4.64 7.39
CA VAL A 30 5.81 5.58 7.11
C VAL A 30 5.42 5.49 5.64
N VAL A 31 6.40 5.64 4.75
CA VAL A 31 6.15 5.67 3.29
C VAL A 31 5.53 4.35 2.82
N ALA A 32 6.05 3.22 3.29
CA ALA A 32 5.55 1.91 2.93
C ALA A 32 4.16 1.62 3.52
N ALA A 33 3.92 1.97 4.80
CA ALA A 33 2.59 1.82 5.40
C ALA A 33 1.55 2.67 4.69
N SER A 34 1.88 3.91 4.32
CA SER A 34 1.01 4.75 3.49
C SER A 34 0.76 4.14 2.11
N LEU A 35 1.79 3.64 1.43
CA LEU A 35 1.62 2.99 0.13
C LEU A 35 0.76 1.72 0.21
N LEU A 36 0.90 0.92 1.27
CA LEU A 36 0.02 -0.24 1.47
C LEU A 36 -1.43 0.22 1.68
N VAL A 37 -1.68 1.20 2.54
CA VAL A 37 -3.04 1.73 2.75
C VAL A 37 -3.65 2.26 1.47
N ILE A 38 -2.88 3.00 0.67
CA ILE A 38 -3.38 3.50 -0.62
C ILE A 38 -3.74 2.33 -1.54
N LEU A 39 -2.95 1.25 -1.57
CA LEU A 39 -3.26 0.05 -2.34
C LEU A 39 -4.50 -0.68 -1.80
N ASP A 40 -4.63 -0.79 -0.48
CA ASP A 40 -5.77 -1.37 0.25
C ASP A 40 -7.09 -0.66 -0.11
N MET A 41 -7.04 0.67 -0.29
CA MET A 41 -8.18 1.45 -0.80
C MET A 41 -8.65 1.03 -2.21
N ALA A 42 -7.83 0.33 -3.00
CA ALA A 42 -8.27 -0.31 -4.24
C ALA A 42 -8.73 -1.75 -4.02
N ILE A 43 -8.01 -2.52 -3.20
CA ILE A 43 -8.22 -3.96 -3.02
C ILE A 43 -9.51 -4.26 -2.26
N ASP A 44 -9.78 -3.53 -1.19
CA ASP A 44 -10.90 -3.86 -0.30
C ASP A 44 -12.27 -3.69 -0.97
N PRO A 45 -12.52 -2.62 -1.75
CA PRO A 45 -13.72 -2.54 -2.58
C PRO A 45 -13.86 -3.74 -3.50
N ILE A 46 -12.78 -4.21 -4.13
CA ILE A 46 -12.79 -5.41 -4.99
C ILE A 46 -13.20 -6.63 -4.16
N MET A 47 -12.60 -6.84 -2.99
CA MET A 47 -12.90 -8.00 -2.13
C MET A 47 -14.34 -7.99 -1.60
N VAL A 48 -14.90 -6.81 -1.33
CA VAL A 48 -16.31 -6.65 -0.95
C VAL A 48 -17.23 -6.95 -2.13
N SER A 49 -16.94 -6.41 -3.32
CA SER A 49 -17.71 -6.66 -4.55
C SER A 49 -17.70 -8.15 -4.95
N LEU A 50 -16.56 -8.84 -4.75
CA LEU A 50 -16.43 -10.28 -4.95
C LEU A 50 -17.07 -11.13 -3.82
N GLY A 51 -17.64 -10.49 -2.79
CA GLY A 51 -18.27 -11.17 -1.66
C GLY A 51 -17.31 -11.90 -0.72
N VAL A 52 -16.00 -11.69 -0.88
CA VAL A 52 -14.96 -12.28 -0.02
C VAL A 52 -15.03 -11.67 1.37
N TRP A 53 -15.26 -10.35 1.44
CA TRP A 53 -15.38 -9.61 2.69
C TRP A 53 -16.77 -9.02 2.85
N ARG A 54 -17.19 -8.87 4.10
CA ARG A 54 -18.43 -8.20 4.48
C ARG A 54 -18.18 -7.35 5.71
N TRP A 55 -18.56 -6.09 5.63
CA TRP A 55 -18.47 -5.15 6.73
C TRP A 55 -19.87 -4.94 7.32
N ASN A 56 -20.05 -5.31 8.58
CA ASN A 56 -21.33 -5.14 9.30
C ASN A 56 -21.39 -3.83 10.08
N THR A 57 -20.25 -3.15 10.22
CA THR A 57 -20.13 -1.90 10.96
C THR A 57 -20.16 -0.76 9.96
N HIS A 58 -21.15 0.12 10.10
CA HIS A 58 -21.19 1.37 9.36
C HIS A 58 -20.65 2.50 10.25
N THR A 59 -19.69 3.26 9.74
CA THR A 59 -19.10 4.41 10.44
C THR A 59 -19.42 5.70 9.69
N PHE A 60 -19.35 6.86 10.37
CA PHE A 60 -19.62 8.15 9.72
C PHE A 60 -18.70 8.42 8.51
N LEU A 61 -17.48 7.88 8.55
CA LEU A 61 -16.53 7.92 7.45
C LEU A 61 -16.39 6.52 6.87
N GLU A 62 -16.61 6.37 5.57
CA GLU A 62 -16.42 5.12 4.83
C GLU A 62 -15.79 5.40 3.46
N TRP A 63 -14.98 4.45 2.98
CA TRP A 63 -14.43 4.43 1.62
C TRP A 63 -15.11 3.31 0.84
N PHE A 64 -16.05 3.64 -0.05
CA PHE A 64 -16.81 2.64 -0.83
C PHE A 64 -17.47 1.54 0.04
N GLY A 65 -17.92 1.89 1.26
CA GLY A 65 -18.50 0.96 2.22
C GLY A 65 -17.50 0.27 3.15
N ILE A 66 -16.22 0.64 3.09
CA ILE A 66 -15.17 0.14 4.00
C ILE A 66 -14.92 1.16 5.11
N PRO A 67 -15.00 0.75 6.39
CA PRO A 67 -14.72 1.64 7.52
C PRO A 67 -13.26 2.12 7.53
N TYR A 68 -13.04 3.41 7.82
CA TYR A 68 -11.67 3.95 7.87
C TYR A 68 -10.78 3.31 8.95
N THR A 69 -11.39 2.71 9.97
CA THR A 69 -10.67 1.94 11.00
C THR A 69 -9.88 0.77 10.41
N ASN A 70 -10.33 0.19 9.29
CA ASN A 70 -9.58 -0.84 8.57
C ASN A 70 -8.25 -0.31 8.03
N PHE A 71 -8.27 0.81 7.32
CA PHE A 71 -7.07 1.44 6.77
C PHE A 71 -6.08 1.87 7.86
N ILE A 72 -6.60 2.36 9.00
CA ILE A 72 -5.77 2.66 10.17
C ILE A 72 -5.11 1.39 10.71
N GLY A 73 -5.85 0.28 10.78
CA GLY A 73 -5.32 -1.03 11.15
C GLY A 73 -4.19 -1.47 10.23
N TRP A 74 -4.39 -1.40 8.92
CA TRP A 74 -3.36 -1.74 7.94
C TRP A 74 -2.14 -0.84 8.00
N PHE A 75 -2.31 0.46 8.27
CA PHE A 75 -1.19 1.36 8.53
C PHE A 75 -0.35 0.87 9.72
N ILE A 76 -0.99 0.58 10.86
CA ILE A 76 -0.33 0.17 12.09
C ILE A 76 0.38 -1.18 11.90
N VAL A 77 -0.30 -2.18 11.34
CA VAL A 77 0.27 -3.53 11.11
C VAL A 77 1.49 -3.45 10.21
N THR A 78 1.41 -2.66 9.14
CA THR A 78 2.52 -2.51 8.18
C THR A 78 3.69 -1.75 8.79
N ALA A 79 3.41 -0.65 9.49
CA ALA A 79 4.44 0.12 10.19
C ALA A 79 5.20 -0.76 11.19
N ILE A 80 4.50 -1.53 12.02
CA ILE A 80 5.12 -2.44 12.99
C ILE A 80 5.92 -3.52 12.27
N SER A 81 5.36 -4.14 11.22
CA SER A 81 6.05 -5.19 10.47
C SER A 81 7.37 -4.70 9.87
N ILE A 82 7.38 -3.49 9.30
CA ILE A 82 8.59 -2.90 8.72
C ILE A 82 9.57 -2.47 9.80
N LEU A 83 9.11 -1.91 10.92
CA LEU A 83 9.98 -1.56 12.05
C LEU A 83 10.70 -2.79 12.61
N ILE A 84 9.97 -3.91 12.76
CA ILE A 84 10.54 -5.19 13.19
C ILE A 84 11.56 -5.70 12.16
N TYR A 85 11.19 -5.69 10.88
CA TYR A 85 12.09 -6.11 9.80
C TYR A 85 13.37 -5.26 9.77
N ASP A 86 13.24 -3.95 9.83
CA ASP A 86 14.36 -3.01 9.83
C ASP A 86 15.22 -3.16 11.09
N TYR A 87 14.62 -3.48 12.24
CA TYR A 87 15.34 -3.75 13.48
C TYR A 87 16.23 -5.00 13.38
N TRP A 88 15.71 -6.10 12.82
CA TRP A 88 16.50 -7.32 12.65
C TRP A 88 17.52 -7.23 11.51
N ASN A 89 17.25 -6.42 10.49
CA ASN A 89 18.11 -6.28 9.31
C ASN A 89 18.98 -5.00 9.32
N ARG A 90 19.23 -4.39 10.49
CA ARG A 90 20.05 -3.16 10.59
C ARG A 90 21.43 -3.27 9.95
N SER A 91 22.01 -4.47 9.91
CA SER A 91 23.32 -4.75 9.30
C SER A 91 23.26 -4.94 7.77
N VAL A 92 22.06 -5.16 7.22
CA VAL A 92 21.81 -5.37 5.80
C VAL A 92 20.83 -4.29 5.38
N GLU A 93 21.30 -3.05 5.18
CA GLU A 93 20.46 -2.01 4.58
C GLU A 93 20.34 -2.28 3.07
N PRO A 94 19.19 -2.74 2.55
CA PRO A 94 19.03 -2.78 1.11
C PRO A 94 18.87 -1.34 0.60
N ARG A 95 19.94 -0.80 -0.01
CA ARG A 95 19.88 0.50 -0.69
C ARG A 95 19.39 0.33 -2.12
N TYR A 96 18.08 0.29 -2.27
CA TYR A 96 17.44 0.31 -3.57
C TYR A 96 17.40 1.75 -4.12
N ASN A 97 18.50 2.23 -4.70
CA ASN A 97 18.55 3.60 -5.25
C ASN A 97 18.02 3.70 -6.69
N ASN A 98 17.30 2.69 -7.17
CA ASN A 98 16.77 2.65 -8.52
C ASN A 98 15.26 2.99 -8.51
N VAL A 99 14.85 3.93 -9.37
CA VAL A 99 13.43 4.30 -9.53
C VAL A 99 12.58 3.09 -9.95
N LEU A 100 13.19 2.10 -10.60
CA LEU A 100 12.54 0.83 -10.96
C LEU A 100 11.99 0.05 -9.76
N SER A 101 12.45 0.33 -8.53
CA SER A 101 11.90 -0.26 -7.31
C SER A 101 10.45 0.16 -7.03
N VAL A 102 9.95 1.25 -7.65
CA VAL A 102 8.55 1.67 -7.57
C VAL A 102 7.68 0.95 -8.60
N THR A 103 8.28 0.41 -9.67
CA THR A 103 7.56 -0.19 -10.80
C THR A 103 6.64 -1.35 -10.39
N PRO A 104 7.05 -2.32 -9.55
CA PRO A 104 6.15 -3.41 -9.14
C PRO A 104 4.89 -2.92 -8.44
N TYR A 105 4.97 -1.83 -7.66
CA TYR A 105 3.81 -1.22 -7.00
C TYR A 105 2.82 -0.65 -8.01
N LEU A 106 3.30 0.12 -9.00
CA LEU A 106 2.43 0.72 -10.02
C LEU A 106 1.83 -0.33 -10.97
N LEU A 107 2.56 -1.41 -11.26
CA LEU A 107 2.08 -2.49 -12.11
C LEU A 107 0.95 -3.33 -11.48
N LEU A 108 0.71 -3.22 -10.17
CA LEU A 108 -0.46 -3.84 -9.54
C LEU A 108 -1.76 -3.24 -10.06
N TYR A 109 -1.82 -1.94 -10.36
CA TYR A 109 -3.07 -1.28 -10.75
C TYR A 109 -3.69 -1.82 -12.05
N PRO A 110 -2.94 -2.01 -13.15
CA PRO A 110 -3.45 -2.71 -14.33
C PRO A 110 -3.98 -4.11 -14.02
N THR A 111 -3.29 -4.88 -13.16
CA THR A 111 -3.74 -6.21 -12.74
C THR A 111 -5.06 -6.13 -11.98
N LEU A 112 -5.21 -5.16 -11.07
CA LEU A 112 -6.46 -4.94 -10.35
C LEU A 112 -7.61 -4.59 -11.31
N VAL A 113 -7.38 -3.71 -12.30
CA VAL A 113 -8.40 -3.36 -13.31
C VAL A 113 -8.84 -4.58 -14.13
N ILE A 114 -7.92 -5.47 -14.49
CA ILE A 114 -8.24 -6.68 -15.27
C ILE A 114 -9.08 -7.67 -14.47
N LEU A 115 -8.80 -7.80 -13.17
CA LEU A 115 -9.42 -8.80 -12.29
C LEU A 115 -10.70 -8.31 -11.60
N ALA A 116 -10.88 -7.00 -11.51
CA ALA A 116 -11.98 -6.41 -10.74
C ALA A 116 -13.30 -6.36 -11.52
N PRO A 117 -14.44 -6.50 -10.83
CA PRO A 117 -15.74 -6.10 -11.36
C PRO A 117 -15.80 -4.61 -11.73
N ARG A 118 -16.64 -4.24 -12.70
CA ARG A 118 -16.66 -2.85 -13.24
C ARG A 118 -17.14 -1.82 -12.24
N GLU A 119 -18.00 -2.22 -11.31
CA GLU A 119 -18.60 -1.35 -10.29
C GLU A 119 -17.57 -0.72 -9.33
N VAL A 120 -16.39 -1.32 -9.17
CA VAL A 120 -15.34 -0.85 -8.26
C VAL A 120 -14.21 -0.09 -8.95
N TYR A 121 -14.31 0.16 -10.27
CA TYR A 121 -13.26 0.84 -11.03
C TYR A 121 -12.97 2.26 -10.53
N LEU A 122 -13.97 2.96 -10.00
CA LEU A 122 -13.77 4.29 -9.41
C LEU A 122 -12.87 4.22 -8.17
N ALA A 123 -12.99 3.18 -7.35
CA ALA A 123 -12.16 3.02 -6.17
C ALA A 123 -10.69 2.76 -6.55
N ILE A 124 -10.47 1.92 -7.57
CA ILE A 124 -9.14 1.67 -8.14
C ILE A 124 -8.55 2.96 -8.72
N LEU A 125 -9.34 3.73 -9.48
CA LEU A 125 -8.90 4.98 -10.08
C LEU A 125 -8.51 6.03 -9.02
N TYR A 126 -9.34 6.22 -7.99
CA TYR A 126 -9.03 7.18 -6.93
C TYR A 126 -7.81 6.75 -6.12
N SER A 127 -7.68 5.46 -5.80
CA SER A 127 -6.47 4.92 -5.17
C SER A 127 -5.22 5.19 -6.02
N LEU A 128 -5.29 4.96 -7.35
CA LEU A 128 -4.17 5.24 -8.25
C LEU A 128 -3.79 6.72 -8.27
N ILE A 129 -4.78 7.62 -8.33
CA ILE A 129 -4.52 9.07 -8.30
C ILE A 129 -3.85 9.46 -6.98
N ILE A 130 -4.34 8.97 -5.85
CA ILE A 130 -3.74 9.21 -4.52
C ILE A 130 -2.31 8.67 -4.47
N ALA A 131 -2.07 7.47 -5.00
CA ALA A 131 -0.73 6.87 -5.09
C ALA A 131 0.22 7.74 -5.91
N LEU A 132 -0.19 8.20 -7.09
CA LEU A 132 0.64 9.04 -7.95
C LEU A 132 0.95 10.39 -7.31
N ILE A 133 -0.02 11.02 -6.64
CA ILE A 133 0.20 12.25 -5.88
C ILE A 133 1.20 11.99 -4.75
N PHE A 134 1.00 10.94 -3.95
CA PHE A 134 1.86 10.60 -2.82
C PHE A 134 3.30 10.29 -3.26
N LEU A 135 3.47 9.50 -4.33
CA LEU A 135 4.77 9.18 -4.93
C LEU A 135 5.45 10.42 -5.51
N THR A 136 4.70 11.35 -6.10
CA THR A 136 5.24 12.61 -6.60
C THR A 136 5.74 13.49 -5.46
N LEU A 137 4.94 13.68 -4.40
CA LEU A 137 5.32 14.47 -3.22
C LEU A 137 6.54 13.88 -2.52
N THR A 138 6.59 12.56 -2.33
CA THR A 138 7.76 11.89 -1.74
C THR A 138 9.00 11.98 -2.63
N SER A 139 8.84 11.97 -3.97
CA SER A 139 9.92 12.25 -4.92
C SER A 139 10.48 13.66 -4.77
N VAL A 140 9.62 14.67 -4.65
CA VAL A 140 10.02 16.07 -4.44
C VAL A 140 10.78 16.22 -3.12
N ILE A 141 10.29 15.65 -2.02
CA ILE A 141 10.97 15.68 -0.72
C ILE A 141 12.35 15.01 -0.80
N LYS A 142 12.46 13.89 -1.52
CA LYS A 142 13.74 13.20 -1.73
C LYS A 142 14.75 14.09 -2.46
N LEU A 143 14.32 14.82 -3.49
CA LEU A 143 15.18 15.74 -4.25
C LEU A 143 15.66 16.90 -3.37
N TYR A 144 14.78 17.52 -2.59
CA TYR A 144 15.15 18.60 -1.67
C TYR A 144 16.14 18.17 -0.58
N ARG A 145 16.13 16.90 -0.15
CA ARG A 145 17.10 16.38 0.83
C ARG A 145 18.47 16.01 0.23
N ARG A 146 18.61 16.04 -1.10
CA ARG A 146 19.85 15.73 -1.82
C ARG A 146 20.63 16.96 -2.28
N GLY A 147 19.97 18.11 -2.42
CA GLY A 147 20.60 19.41 -2.66
C GLY A 147 21.04 20.04 -1.36
#